data_AF-A0A1X3P698-F1
#
_entry.id   AF-A0A1X3P698-F1
#
_cell.length_a   1.000
_cell.length_b   1.000
_cell.length_c   1.000
_cell.angle_alpha   90.00
_cell.angle_beta   90.00
_cell.angle_gamma   90.00
#
_symmetry.space_group_name_H-M   'P 1'
#
loop_
_entity.id
_entity.type
_entity.pdbx_description
1 polymer ?
#
loop_
_entity_poly.entity_id
_entity_poly.type
_entity_poly.pdbx_seq_one_letter_code
_entity_poly.pdbx_strand_id
1 'polypeptide(L)'
;MAAAHAGHPDAATGQPAGGWDWLVLPGFARTADGYAARRMNLPGAQMSALRGSAVAAAVDAVSPDLFIADRHPFGVGGELTEALELLRGRPGSRTVLGMRDVLDTPEVAAREWETVGGAERVAEAYDQMWIYGDADVDDPRRTGEIPAALAAKGRTTGYLAHGRPDDEGAPAARPYVLTIVGGGSDAPTSPPPPPRPSLPAATGT
;
A
#
# COMPACT_ATOMS: atom_id res chain seq x y z
N MET A 1 -7.41 18.32 -6.40
CA MET A 1 -6.41 17.23 -6.22
C MET A 1 -7.16 15.92 -6.47
N ALA A 2 -6.72 15.08 -7.41
CA ALA A 2 -7.45 13.88 -7.82
C ALA A 2 -6.88 12.64 -7.11
N ALA A 3 -7.75 11.84 -6.48
CA ALA A 3 -7.38 10.56 -5.91
C ALA A 3 -8.11 9.44 -6.68
N ALA A 4 -7.34 8.48 -7.21
CA ALA A 4 -7.88 7.27 -7.81
C ALA A 4 -7.90 6.16 -6.74
N HIS A 5 -9.10 5.69 -6.37
CA HIS A 5 -9.27 4.71 -5.30
C HIS A 5 -9.75 3.39 -5.87
N ALA A 6 -9.01 2.30 -5.63
CA ALA A 6 -9.37 0.97 -6.09
C ALA A 6 -9.29 0.00 -4.91
N GLY A 7 -10.43 -0.37 -4.31
CA GLY A 7 -10.37 -1.43 -3.30
C GLY A 7 -11.60 -1.61 -2.41
N HIS A 8 -12.13 -0.54 -1.81
CA HIS A 8 -13.19 -0.67 -0.80
C HIS A 8 -14.59 -0.57 -1.44
N PRO A 9 -15.54 -1.49 -1.15
CA PRO A 9 -16.89 -1.46 -1.72
C PRO A 9 -17.65 -0.16 -1.43
N ASP A 10 -17.33 0.50 -0.32
CA ASP A 10 -17.94 1.78 0.10
C ASP A 10 -17.06 3.01 -0.18
N ALA A 11 -15.95 2.87 -0.91
CA ALA A 11 -15.06 4.01 -1.19
C ALA A 11 -15.75 5.19 -1.89
N ALA A 12 -16.87 4.94 -2.56
CA ALA A 12 -17.61 5.92 -3.36
C ALA A 12 -18.95 6.37 -2.73
N THR A 13 -19.27 5.94 -1.51
CA THR A 13 -20.58 6.23 -0.89
C THR A 13 -20.62 7.56 -0.13
N GLY A 14 -19.46 8.19 0.08
CA GLY A 14 -19.34 9.53 0.68
C GLY A 14 -19.12 10.63 -0.35
N GLN A 15 -19.44 11.87 0.02
CA GLN A 15 -19.08 13.04 -0.78
C GLN A 15 -17.62 13.41 -0.46
N PRO A 16 -16.77 13.69 -1.47
CA PRO A 16 -15.43 14.19 -1.20
C PRO A 16 -15.49 15.49 -0.40
N ALA A 17 -14.48 15.75 0.43
CA ALA A 17 -14.31 17.06 1.04
C ALA A 17 -14.16 18.14 -0.07
N GLY A 18 -14.48 19.40 0.25
CA GLY A 18 -14.35 20.50 -0.71
C GLY A 18 -12.94 20.58 -1.32
N GLY A 19 -12.86 20.69 -2.65
CA GLY A 19 -11.59 20.74 -3.41
C GLY A 19 -11.03 19.37 -3.82
N TRP A 20 -11.75 18.28 -3.53
CA TRP A 20 -11.39 16.92 -3.93
C TRP A 20 -12.37 16.36 -4.95
N ASP A 21 -11.82 15.66 -5.94
CA ASP A 21 -12.57 14.89 -6.93
C ASP A 21 -12.10 13.44 -6.90
N TRP A 22 -13.05 12.52 -7.10
CA TRP A 22 -12.77 11.10 -7.17
C TRP A 22 -13.03 10.57 -8.57
N LEU A 23 -12.05 9.85 -9.10
CA LEU A 23 -12.24 8.99 -10.26
C LEU A 23 -12.25 7.54 -9.77
N VAL A 24 -13.44 6.94 -9.76
CA VAL A 24 -13.62 5.55 -9.33
C VAL A 24 -13.51 4.65 -10.56
N LEU A 25 -12.52 3.78 -10.54
CA LEU A 25 -12.26 2.83 -11.62
C LEU A 25 -12.85 1.45 -11.30
N PRO A 26 -13.22 0.66 -12.32
CA PRO A 26 -13.67 -0.72 -12.10
C PRO A 26 -12.65 -1.51 -11.27
N GLY A 27 -13.09 -2.12 -10.17
CA GLY A 27 -12.17 -2.72 -9.19
C GLY A 27 -11.68 -4.12 -9.55
N PHE A 28 -10.48 -4.46 -9.08
CA PHE A 28 -9.98 -5.83 -9.01
C PHE A 28 -10.41 -6.53 -7.72
N ALA A 29 -10.44 -7.86 -7.74
CA ALA A 29 -10.47 -8.74 -6.58
C ALA A 29 -9.20 -9.60 -6.57
N ARG A 30 -8.64 -9.84 -5.38
CA ARG A 30 -7.52 -10.77 -5.22
C ARG A 30 -8.04 -12.20 -5.37
N THR A 31 -7.35 -13.00 -6.15
CA THR A 31 -7.61 -14.43 -6.36
C THR A 31 -6.34 -15.21 -6.03
N ALA A 32 -6.43 -16.55 -5.98
CA ALA A 32 -5.24 -17.40 -5.80
C ALA A 32 -4.21 -17.20 -6.92
N ASP A 33 -4.69 -16.90 -8.13
CA ASP A 33 -3.87 -16.70 -9.33
C ASP A 33 -3.50 -15.23 -9.59
N GLY A 34 -3.71 -14.34 -8.61
CA GLY A 34 -3.38 -12.91 -8.71
C GLY A 34 -4.60 -11.99 -8.60
N TYR A 35 -4.98 -11.31 -9.68
CA TYR A 35 -6.07 -10.34 -9.71
C TYR A 35 -7.05 -10.59 -10.85
N ALA A 36 -8.34 -10.55 -10.55
CA ALA A 36 -9.42 -10.66 -11.53
C ALA A 36 -10.41 -9.49 -11.40
N ALA A 37 -11.18 -9.22 -12.44
CA ALA A 37 -12.23 -8.20 -12.40
C ALA A 37 -13.24 -8.54 -11.30
N ARG A 38 -13.58 -7.56 -10.44
CA ARG A 38 -14.45 -7.80 -9.27
C ARG A 38 -15.91 -8.03 -9.63
N ARG A 39 -16.45 -7.23 -10.56
CA ARG A 39 -17.87 -7.26 -10.96
C ARG A 39 -18.09 -7.31 -12.46
N MET A 40 -17.05 -7.00 -13.24
CA MET A 40 -17.16 -6.92 -14.68
C MET A 40 -16.72 -8.25 -15.30
N ASN A 41 -17.45 -8.73 -16.30
CA ASN A 41 -17.10 -9.95 -17.02
C ASN A 41 -16.02 -9.67 -18.08
N LEU A 42 -14.84 -9.23 -17.64
CA LEU A 42 -13.67 -9.01 -18.49
C LEU A 42 -12.47 -9.81 -17.98
N PRO A 43 -11.64 -10.36 -18.89
CA PRO A 43 -10.32 -10.87 -18.55
C PRO A 43 -9.46 -9.80 -17.86
N GLY A 44 -8.58 -10.21 -16.95
CA GLY A 44 -7.73 -9.30 -16.16
C GLY A 44 -6.91 -8.32 -17.02
N ALA A 45 -6.34 -8.78 -18.13
CA ALA A 45 -5.59 -7.90 -19.05
C ALA A 45 -6.46 -6.81 -19.69
N GLN A 46 -7.70 -7.13 -20.09
CA GLN A 46 -8.62 -6.13 -20.64
C GLN A 46 -9.07 -5.13 -19.57
N MET A 47 -9.24 -5.59 -18.33
CA MET A 47 -9.51 -4.73 -17.19
C MET A 47 -8.35 -3.75 -16.91
N SER A 48 -7.11 -4.24 -16.87
CA SER A 48 -5.91 -3.40 -16.72
C SER A 48 -5.78 -2.38 -17.85
N ALA A 49 -6.05 -2.77 -19.09
CA ALA A 49 -6.02 -1.85 -20.23
C ALA A 49 -7.07 -0.73 -20.11
N LEU A 50 -8.32 -1.09 -19.79
CA LEU A 50 -9.40 -0.11 -19.59
C LEU A 50 -9.06 0.89 -18.47
N ARG A 51 -8.55 0.38 -17.34
CA ARG A 51 -8.14 1.21 -16.21
C ARG A 51 -6.95 2.09 -16.59
N GLY A 52 -5.96 1.55 -17.29
CA GLY A 52 -4.79 2.30 -17.73
C GLY A 52 -5.16 3.48 -18.63
N SER A 53 -6.01 3.28 -19.63
CA SER A 53 -6.49 4.36 -20.49
C SER A 53 -7.24 5.45 -19.69
N ALA A 54 -8.05 5.06 -18.71
CA ALA A 54 -8.76 6.01 -17.85
C ALA A 54 -7.80 6.81 -16.96
N VAL A 55 -6.78 6.17 -16.36
CA VAL A 55 -5.76 6.85 -15.56
C VAL A 55 -4.92 7.79 -16.42
N ALA A 56 -4.43 7.33 -17.58
CA ALA A 56 -3.62 8.15 -18.48
C ALA A 56 -4.37 9.41 -18.92
N ALA A 57 -5.64 9.27 -19.32
CA ALA A 57 -6.48 10.41 -19.69
C ALA A 57 -6.69 11.39 -18.52
N ALA A 58 -6.91 10.87 -17.31
CA ALA A 58 -7.08 11.72 -16.13
C ALA A 58 -5.78 12.47 -15.77
N VAL A 59 -4.64 11.79 -15.82
CA VAL A 59 -3.32 12.38 -15.56
C VAL A 59 -2.97 13.44 -16.62
N ASP A 60 -3.26 13.17 -17.89
CA ASP A 60 -3.07 14.12 -18.98
C ASP A 60 -3.87 15.40 -18.75
N ALA A 61 -5.17 15.26 -18.47
CA ALA A 61 -6.10 16.38 -18.28
C ALA A 61 -5.84 17.17 -17.00
N VAL A 62 -5.54 16.49 -15.89
CA VAL A 62 -5.32 17.14 -14.58
C VAL A 62 -3.92 17.76 -14.50
N SER A 63 -2.93 17.17 -15.16
CA SER A 63 -1.52 17.59 -15.09
C SER A 63 -1.04 17.81 -13.65
N PRO A 64 -1.05 16.77 -12.80
CA PRO A 64 -0.78 16.93 -11.38
C PRO A 64 0.67 17.33 -11.10
N ASP A 65 0.88 18.23 -10.14
CA ASP A 65 2.22 18.51 -9.59
C ASP A 65 2.77 17.35 -8.75
N LEU A 66 1.88 16.49 -8.25
CA LEU A 66 2.20 15.33 -7.42
C LEU A 66 1.30 14.15 -7.77
N PHE A 67 1.92 13.04 -8.16
CA PHE A 67 1.28 11.75 -8.39
C PHE A 67 1.77 10.74 -7.35
N ILE A 68 0.85 10.10 -6.64
CA ILE A 68 1.16 9.06 -5.66
C ILE A 68 0.50 7.76 -6.11
N ALA A 69 1.32 6.72 -6.32
CA ALA A 69 0.83 5.35 -6.43
C ALA A 69 1.09 4.61 -5.11
N ASP A 70 0.07 3.95 -4.58
CA ASP A 70 0.21 3.18 -3.34
C ASP A 70 0.35 1.67 -3.64
N ARG A 71 1.24 0.99 -2.91
CA ARG A 71 1.51 -0.46 -2.94
C ARG A 71 2.13 -1.00 -4.24
N HIS A 72 1.49 -0.77 -5.39
CA HIS A 72 1.85 -1.39 -6.68
C HIS A 72 2.47 -0.37 -7.63
N PRO A 73 3.80 -0.44 -7.90
CA PRO A 73 4.50 0.59 -8.65
C PRO A 73 3.97 0.87 -10.06
N PHE A 74 3.47 -0.15 -10.76
CA PHE A 74 2.88 0.04 -12.09
C PHE A 74 1.38 -0.26 -12.11
N GLY A 75 0.76 -0.36 -10.93
CA GLY A 75 -0.60 -0.86 -10.78
C GLY A 75 -0.76 -2.33 -11.19
N VAL A 76 -1.99 -2.83 -11.14
CA VAL A 76 -2.29 -4.22 -11.50
C VAL A 76 -2.19 -4.37 -13.01
N GLY A 77 -1.32 -5.27 -13.47
CA GLY A 77 -1.12 -5.52 -14.90
C GLY A 77 -0.50 -4.35 -15.66
N GLY A 78 0.23 -3.46 -14.98
CA GLY A 78 0.98 -2.37 -15.62
C GLY A 78 0.14 -1.14 -16.01
N GLU A 79 -1.09 -1.03 -15.52
CA GLU A 79 -2.03 0.05 -15.85
C GLU A 79 -1.53 1.49 -15.59
N LEU A 80 -0.51 1.67 -14.74
CA LEU A 80 0.06 3.01 -14.47
C LEU A 80 1.26 3.35 -15.37
N THR A 81 1.74 2.42 -16.20
CA THR A 81 2.98 2.59 -16.97
C THR A 81 2.91 3.82 -17.87
N GLU A 82 1.85 3.94 -18.68
CA GLU A 82 1.65 5.07 -19.59
C GLU A 82 1.53 6.40 -18.85
N ALA A 83 0.79 6.43 -17.74
CA ALA A 83 0.66 7.63 -16.91
C ALA A 83 2.01 8.10 -16.32
N LEU A 84 2.84 7.16 -15.86
CA LEU A 84 4.17 7.47 -15.35
C LEU A 84 5.13 7.94 -16.45
N GLU A 85 4.98 7.44 -17.68
CA GLU A 85 5.73 7.92 -18.84
C GLU A 85 5.33 9.34 -19.24
N LEU A 86 4.02 9.63 -19.26
CA LEU A 86 3.49 10.98 -19.49
C LEU A 86 4.04 11.98 -18.46
N LEU A 87 4.09 11.59 -17.18
CA LEU A 87 4.60 12.45 -16.11
C LEU A 87 6.11 12.64 -16.17
N ARG A 88 6.89 11.61 -16.54
CA ARG A 88 8.34 11.72 -16.74
C ARG A 88 8.71 12.72 -17.85
N GLY A 89 7.88 12.82 -18.88
CA GLY A 89 8.07 13.81 -19.96
C GLY A 89 7.71 15.25 -19.56
N ARG A 90 7.17 15.49 -18.37
CA ARG A 90 6.66 16.80 -17.93
C ARG A 90 7.52 17.41 -16.81
N PRO A 91 8.18 18.55 -17.06
CA PRO A 91 8.85 19.27 -15.99
C PRO A 91 7.86 19.73 -14.93
N GLY A 92 8.14 19.46 -13.65
CA GLY A 92 7.38 20.00 -12.51
C GLY A 92 6.46 19.02 -11.79
N SER A 93 6.10 17.89 -12.43
CA SER A 93 5.40 16.80 -11.74
C SER A 93 6.38 15.97 -10.92
N ARG A 94 5.98 15.58 -9.70
CA ARG A 94 6.70 14.61 -8.87
C ARG A 94 5.94 13.30 -8.76
N THR A 95 6.62 12.18 -8.97
CA THR A 95 6.04 10.84 -8.77
C THR A 95 6.52 10.22 -7.46
N VAL A 96 5.58 9.66 -6.69
CA VAL A 96 5.85 9.06 -5.38
C VAL A 96 5.27 7.66 -5.32
N LEU A 97 6.07 6.70 -4.86
CA LEU A 97 5.62 5.36 -4.51
C LEU A 97 5.37 5.28 -3.00
N GLY A 98 4.12 5.09 -2.62
CA GLY A 98 3.70 4.81 -1.24
C GLY A 98 3.87 3.34 -0.88
N MET A 99 4.51 3.08 0.25
CA MET A 99 4.76 1.73 0.78
C MET A 99 4.43 1.69 2.27
N ARG A 100 4.06 0.50 2.76
CA ARG A 100 3.96 0.22 4.20
C ARG A 100 5.36 -0.10 4.74
N ASP A 101 5.56 0.09 6.04
CA ASP A 101 6.78 -0.36 6.73
C ASP A 101 6.87 -1.89 6.74
N VAL A 102 5.77 -2.57 7.03
CA VAL A 102 5.66 -4.03 6.95
C VAL A 102 5.20 -4.46 5.56
N LEU A 103 6.09 -5.13 4.82
CA LEU A 103 5.83 -5.66 3.48
C LEU A 103 5.48 -7.15 3.50
N ASP A 104 6.49 -8.00 3.36
CA ASP A 104 6.46 -9.47 3.47
C ASP A 104 7.88 -9.92 3.85
N THR A 105 8.18 -11.21 3.90
CA THR A 105 9.57 -11.65 4.13
C THR A 105 10.48 -11.14 3.01
N PRO A 106 11.78 -10.89 3.28
CA PRO A 106 12.71 -10.36 2.29
C PRO A 106 12.72 -11.14 0.97
N GLU A 107 12.57 -12.46 1.01
CA GLU A 107 12.55 -13.30 -0.19
C GLU A 107 11.28 -13.11 -1.02
N VAL A 108 10.13 -12.91 -0.37
CA VAL A 108 8.87 -12.64 -1.06
C VAL A 108 8.90 -11.25 -1.66
N ALA A 109 9.31 -10.24 -0.88
CA ALA A 109 9.46 -8.87 -1.35
C ALA A 109 10.41 -8.77 -2.55
N ALA A 110 11.55 -9.45 -2.50
CA ALA A 110 12.51 -9.50 -3.62
C ALA A 110 11.84 -10.04 -4.91
N ARG A 111 11.06 -11.12 -4.82
CA ARG A 111 10.32 -11.68 -5.96
C ARG A 111 9.25 -10.74 -6.50
N GLU A 112 8.58 -10.00 -5.63
CA GLU A 112 7.60 -8.98 -6.05
C GLU A 112 8.27 -7.88 -6.87
N TRP A 113 9.46 -7.40 -6.45
CA TRP A 113 10.24 -6.44 -7.23
C TRP A 113 10.67 -7.00 -8.60
N GLU A 114 11.14 -8.23 -8.66
CA GLU A 114 11.50 -8.88 -9.94
C GLU A 114 10.30 -9.02 -10.87
N THR A 115 9.11 -9.34 -10.32
CA THR A 115 7.88 -9.50 -11.11
C THR A 115 7.48 -8.20 -11.81
N VAL A 116 7.81 -7.04 -11.23
CA VAL A 116 7.56 -5.72 -11.85
C VAL A 116 8.72 -5.23 -12.73
N GLY A 117 9.74 -6.07 -12.96
CA GLY A 117 10.90 -5.76 -13.80
C GLY A 117 12.10 -5.20 -13.02
N GLY A 118 12.15 -5.42 -11.72
CA GLY A 118 13.28 -5.10 -10.85
C GLY A 118 13.21 -3.72 -10.20
N ALA A 119 13.99 -3.55 -9.13
CA ALA A 119 14.02 -2.33 -8.33
C ALA A 119 14.52 -1.10 -9.11
N GLU A 120 15.46 -1.27 -10.04
CA GLU A 120 16.00 -0.17 -10.85
C GLU A 120 14.93 0.45 -11.75
N ARG A 121 14.13 -0.38 -12.42
CA ARG A 121 13.00 0.08 -13.24
C ARG A 121 12.01 0.91 -12.42
N VAL A 122 11.75 0.48 -11.18
CA VAL A 122 10.89 1.24 -10.26
C VAL A 122 11.57 2.55 -9.84
N ALA A 123 12.86 2.53 -9.53
CA ALA A 123 13.63 3.71 -9.14
C ALA A 123 13.71 4.77 -10.27
N GLU A 124 13.70 4.34 -11.53
CA GLU A 124 13.63 5.22 -12.71
C GLU A 124 12.24 5.85 -12.91
N ALA A 125 11.17 5.13 -12.52
CA ALA A 125 9.80 5.60 -12.70
C ALA A 125 9.35 6.58 -11.59
N TYR A 126 10.01 6.55 -10.43
CA TYR A 126 9.62 7.29 -9.24
C TYR A 126 10.69 8.26 -8.75
N ASP A 127 10.29 9.49 -8.42
CA ASP A 127 11.18 10.48 -7.82
C ASP A 127 11.46 10.17 -6.35
N GLN A 128 10.44 9.72 -5.61
CA GLN A 128 10.53 9.40 -4.19
C GLN A 128 9.76 8.13 -3.83
N MET A 129 10.15 7.54 -2.71
CA MET A 129 9.38 6.49 -2.02
C MET A 129 9.01 6.98 -0.63
N TRP A 130 7.74 6.90 -0.28
CA TRP A 130 7.23 7.26 1.06
C TRP A 130 6.84 5.99 1.80
N ILE A 131 7.45 5.78 2.96
CA ILE A 131 7.20 4.65 3.83
C ILE A 131 6.28 5.13 4.95
N TYR A 132 5.09 4.54 5.04
CA TYR A 132 4.09 4.83 6.05
C TYR A 132 4.39 4.00 7.30
N GLY A 133 5.22 4.54 8.19
CA GLY A 133 5.64 3.85 9.39
C GLY A 133 6.59 4.68 10.23
N ASP A 134 7.32 4.02 11.13
CA ASP A 134 8.35 4.62 11.98
C ASP A 134 9.63 3.78 11.92
N ALA A 135 10.74 4.38 11.51
CA ALA A 135 12.01 3.70 11.32
C ALA A 135 12.65 3.24 12.64
N ASP A 136 12.21 3.79 13.78
CA ASP A 136 12.63 3.31 15.11
C ASP A 136 11.87 2.04 15.54
N VAL A 137 10.74 1.75 14.89
CA VAL A 137 9.94 0.52 15.11
C VAL A 137 10.33 -0.56 14.11
N ASP A 138 10.30 -0.24 12.83
CA ASP A 138 10.67 -1.13 11.73
C ASP A 138 11.16 -0.31 10.51
N ASP A 139 12.24 -0.77 9.88
CA ASP A 139 12.80 -0.09 8.70
C ASP A 139 13.10 -1.10 7.58
N PRO A 140 12.16 -1.27 6.61
CA PRO A 140 12.30 -2.23 5.52
C PRO A 140 13.50 -1.95 4.59
N ARG A 141 14.14 -0.78 4.70
CA ARG A 141 15.38 -0.45 3.98
C ARG A 141 16.61 -1.12 4.60
N ARG A 142 16.53 -1.51 5.88
CA ARG A 142 17.62 -2.14 6.64
C ARG A 142 17.52 -3.66 6.66
N THR A 143 16.30 -4.17 6.62
CA THR A 143 15.98 -5.61 6.70
C THR A 143 15.96 -6.30 5.33
N GLY A 144 15.93 -5.53 4.23
CA GLY A 144 16.21 -6.00 2.88
C GLY A 144 14.98 -6.16 1.97
N GLU A 145 13.79 -5.86 2.48
CA GLU A 145 12.54 -5.86 1.72
C GLU A 145 12.48 -4.71 0.72
N ILE A 146 13.13 -3.57 1.03
CA ILE A 146 13.32 -2.45 0.10
C ILE A 146 14.76 -2.45 -0.42
N PRO A 147 14.98 -2.77 -1.72
CA PRO A 147 16.30 -2.75 -2.34
C PRO A 147 16.96 -1.38 -2.30
N ALA A 148 18.30 -1.37 -2.32
CA ALA A 148 19.12 -0.17 -2.17
C ALA A 148 18.76 0.98 -3.14
N ALA A 149 18.45 0.66 -4.40
CA ALA A 149 18.05 1.63 -5.43
C ALA A 149 16.79 2.43 -5.02
N LEU A 150 15.86 1.79 -4.32
CA LEU A 150 14.63 2.40 -3.81
C LEU A 150 14.85 3.03 -2.44
N ALA A 151 15.67 2.41 -1.59
CA ALA A 151 16.01 2.93 -0.27
C ALA A 151 16.65 4.34 -0.35
N ALA A 152 17.47 4.60 -1.37
CA ALA A 152 18.08 5.91 -1.62
C ALA A 152 17.04 7.03 -1.88
N LYS A 153 15.82 6.66 -2.30
CA LYS A 153 14.68 7.57 -2.55
C LYS A 153 13.65 7.52 -1.41
N GLY A 154 13.87 6.65 -0.42
CA GLY A 154 12.92 6.30 0.62
C GLY A 154 12.96 7.23 1.84
N ARG A 155 11.80 7.75 2.23
CA ARG A 155 11.63 8.49 3.49
C ARG A 155 10.43 7.99 4.27
N THR A 156 10.60 7.93 5.59
CA THR A 156 9.53 7.60 6.52
C THR A 156 8.63 8.81 6.76
N THR A 157 7.32 8.61 6.80
CA THR A 157 6.32 9.69 6.93
C THR A 157 5.52 9.66 8.22
N GLY A 158 5.75 8.66 9.08
CA GLY A 158 4.85 8.33 10.19
C GLY A 158 3.70 7.44 9.73
N TYR A 159 2.91 6.96 10.69
CA TYR A 159 1.70 6.19 10.41
C TYR A 159 0.57 7.08 9.90
N LEU A 160 -0.07 6.69 8.80
CA LEU A 160 -1.26 7.35 8.29
C LEU A 160 -2.46 7.04 9.19
N ALA A 161 -2.98 8.03 9.91
CA ALA A 161 -4.14 7.89 10.77
C ALA A 161 -5.08 9.11 10.67
N HIS A 162 -6.39 8.86 10.65
CA HIS A 162 -7.41 9.92 10.72
C HIS A 162 -7.69 10.27 12.18
N GLY A 163 -6.76 10.99 12.79
CA GLY A 163 -6.80 11.24 14.22
C GLY A 163 -6.50 9.96 15.01
N ARG A 164 -5.44 9.98 15.82
CA ARG A 164 -5.29 8.97 16.84
C ARG A 164 -6.27 9.36 17.95
N PRO A 165 -7.21 8.50 18.39
CA PRO A 165 -7.89 8.75 19.64
C PRO A 165 -6.79 8.90 20.70
N ASP A 166 -6.87 9.92 21.55
CA ASP A 166 -6.04 10.02 22.75
C ASP A 166 -6.46 8.90 23.72
N ASP A 167 -6.16 7.67 23.34
CA ASP A 167 -6.34 6.49 24.17
C ASP A 167 -5.01 6.29 24.88
N GLU A 168 -4.87 6.94 26.03
CA GLU A 168 -3.97 6.50 27.09
C GLU A 168 -4.52 5.18 27.65
N GLY A 169 -4.52 4.13 26.82
CA GLY A 169 -5.14 2.86 27.17
C GLY A 169 -4.72 2.44 28.58
N ALA A 170 -5.71 2.07 29.41
CA ALA A 170 -5.44 1.72 30.80
C ALA A 170 -4.35 0.64 30.86
N PRO A 171 -3.29 0.82 31.68
CA PRO A 171 -2.18 -0.12 31.69
C PRO A 171 -2.68 -1.53 32.00
N ALA A 172 -2.45 -2.45 31.08
CA ALA A 172 -2.85 -3.84 31.24
C ALA A 172 -2.13 -4.45 32.46
N ALA A 173 -2.90 -5.11 33.34
CA ALA A 173 -2.35 -5.80 34.50
C ALA A 173 -1.36 -6.88 34.03
N ARG A 174 -0.14 -6.86 34.55
CA ARG A 174 0.92 -7.79 34.16
C ARG A 174 0.78 -9.13 34.88
N PRO A 175 1.15 -10.26 34.23
CA PRO A 175 1.57 -10.36 32.83
C PRO A 175 0.37 -10.42 31.89
N TYR A 176 0.47 -9.75 30.74
CA TYR A 176 -0.53 -9.82 29.68
C TYR A 176 0.12 -10.23 28.36
N VAL A 177 -0.68 -10.84 27.48
CA VAL A 177 -0.32 -11.10 26.09
C VAL A 177 -1.23 -10.24 25.22
N LEU A 178 -0.65 -9.36 24.43
CA LEU A 178 -1.38 -8.60 23.43
C LEU A 178 -1.34 -9.36 22.11
N THR A 179 -2.51 -9.67 21.56
CA THR A 179 -2.65 -10.23 20.21
C THR A 179 -3.37 -9.20 19.36
N ILE A 180 -2.72 -8.74 18.30
CA ILE A 180 -3.33 -7.91 17.27
C ILE A 180 -3.47 -8.76 16.02
N VAL A 181 -4.61 -8.64 15.35
CA VAL A 181 -4.77 -9.09 13.97
C VAL A 181 -4.88 -7.88 13.08
N GLY A 182 -4.08 -7.85 12.01
CA GLY A 182 -4.19 -6.82 10.99
C GLY A 182 -5.53 -6.92 10.27
N GLY A 183 -6.12 -5.79 9.88
CA GLY A 183 -7.38 -5.73 9.13
C GLY A 183 -7.27 -6.06 7.64
N GLY A 184 -6.18 -6.72 7.21
CA GLY A 184 -6.00 -7.11 5.81
C GLY A 184 -6.96 -8.24 5.42
N SER A 185 -7.27 -8.35 4.13
CA SER A 185 -8.09 -9.45 3.59
C SER A 185 -7.51 -10.85 3.81
N ASP A 186 -6.24 -10.91 4.23
CA ASP A 186 -5.46 -12.13 4.41
C ASP A 186 -5.50 -12.64 5.85
N ALA A 187 -6.09 -11.88 6.77
CA ALA A 187 -6.28 -12.34 8.13
C ALA A 187 -7.38 -13.42 8.18
N PRO A 188 -7.15 -14.56 8.84
CA PRO A 188 -8.24 -15.49 9.14
C PRO A 188 -9.31 -14.75 9.96
N THR A 189 -10.60 -15.02 9.67
CA THR A 189 -11.76 -14.30 10.23
C THR A 189 -11.86 -14.31 11.76
N SER A 190 -10.99 -15.05 12.45
CA SER A 190 -10.71 -14.90 13.87
C SER A 190 -9.40 -15.63 14.20
N PRO A 191 -8.39 -15.00 14.83
CA PRO A 191 -7.29 -15.75 15.42
C PRO A 191 -7.82 -16.55 16.61
N PRO A 192 -7.42 -17.82 16.82
CA PRO A 192 -7.73 -18.51 18.05
C PRO A 192 -7.14 -17.73 19.23
N PRO A 193 -7.83 -17.69 20.40
CA PRO A 193 -7.29 -17.01 21.57
C PRO A 193 -5.90 -17.59 21.90
N PRO A 194 -4.92 -16.74 22.25
CA PRO A 194 -3.59 -17.23 22.57
C PRO A 194 -3.68 -18.25 23.72
N PRO A 195 -2.85 -19.31 23.71
CA PRO A 195 -2.81 -20.25 24.82
C PRO A 195 -2.49 -19.48 26.11
N ARG A 196 -3.27 -19.71 27.17
CA ARG A 196 -3.02 -19.08 28.47
C ARG A 196 -1.60 -19.45 28.91
N PRO A 197 -0.70 -18.49 29.17
CA PRO A 197 0.61 -18.81 29.68
C PRO A 197 0.44 -19.49 31.05
N SER A 198 0.91 -20.73 31.16
CA SER A 198 1.07 -21.39 32.45
C SER A 198 2.22 -20.69 33.18
N LEU A 199 1.89 -19.74 34.05
CA LEU A 199 2.87 -19.13 34.94
C LEU A 199 3.40 -20.21 35.89
N PRO A 200 4.73 -20.36 36.05
CA PRO A 200 5.27 -21.23 37.08
C PRO A 200 4.77 -20.75 38.44
N ALA A 201 4.31 -21.68 39.29
CA ALA A 201 3.89 -21.37 40.64
C ALA A 201 5.01 -20.61 41.35
N ALA A 202 4.70 -19.43 41.89
CA ALA A 202 5.63 -18.67 42.70
C ALA A 202 6.06 -19.54 43.89
N THR A 203 7.30 -20.00 43.88
CA THR A 203 7.93 -20.59 45.06
C THR A 203 8.10 -19.47 46.08
N GLY A 204 7.25 -19.48 47.10
CA GLY A 204 7.33 -18.56 48.23
C GLY A 204 8.58 -18.84 49.09
N THR A 205 9.17 -17.76 49.58
CA THR A 205 10.00 -17.71 50.79
C THR A 205 9.36 -16.74 51.75
#